data_AF-A0A0J8R877-F1
#
_entry.id   AF-A0A0J8R877-F1
#
_cell.length_a   1.000
_cell.length_b   1.000
_cell.length_c   1.000
_cell.angle_alpha   90.00
_cell.angle_beta   90.00
_cell.angle_gamma   90.00
#
_symmetry.space_group_name_H-M   'P 1'
#
loop_
_entity.id
_entity.type
_entity.pdbx_description
1 polymer ?
#
loop_
_entity_poly.entity_id
_entity_poly.type
_entity_poly.pdbx_seq_one_letter_code
_entity_poly.pdbx_strand_id
1 'polypeptide(L)'
;MGLGRYLAVTPLVWAAFCNLALAGDVLKTNGFLTCLDDADIKVERLDISFDRSTNRITFDVAGSSSKEQEVTASLVVNAYGQRFTQEFDPCDEKTKVDQLCPVPARSFAAKDSVTIPSDFIVPARSFAAKDSGYKYLPISLVKSPPLAFAIPDLQAEATLELKARDNDKPLACIQSVVGNGKTLESPAVSYAAAGIAGAALALTGVSAAMAGGAPGAASTGPSFGDVLGWFHTMAMNGMLSVNYPPVYRSFTKNFGFSTGLIPWFQMQSTIDDFRNRTGGNLTHSNVAFLRNATLIFGDNTNSKQPAKRALGSIFNLLPLAVRDVEVTENTSPSDDKNEDGINHVVSRFKAYAEQLSIPEANTFMTVLLVFAIIVAGIAVAHPGNLGS
;
A
#
# COMPACT_ATOMS: atom_id res chain seq x y z
N MET A 1 12.56 -48.43 -19.60
CA MET A 1 13.28 -47.21 -20.03
C MET A 1 12.25 -46.18 -20.46
N GLY A 2 12.06 -45.07 -19.74
CA GLY A 2 11.09 -44.05 -20.18
C GLY A 2 10.68 -42.95 -19.20
N LEU A 3 11.12 -42.98 -17.93
CA LEU A 3 10.70 -41.97 -16.93
C LEU A 3 11.71 -40.82 -16.71
N GLY A 4 12.84 -40.81 -17.43
CA GLY A 4 13.96 -39.90 -17.17
C GLY A 4 14.00 -38.60 -17.99
N ARG A 5 13.04 -38.36 -18.90
CA ARG A 5 13.12 -37.24 -19.86
C ARG A 5 12.24 -36.02 -19.54
N TYR A 6 11.33 -36.09 -18.56
CA TYR A 6 10.44 -34.97 -18.22
C TYR A 6 10.88 -34.13 -17.02
N LEU A 7 11.87 -34.59 -16.24
CA LEU A 7 12.40 -33.85 -15.08
C LEU A 7 13.46 -32.79 -15.44
N ALA A 8 13.96 -32.78 -16.69
CA ALA A 8 15.02 -31.86 -17.11
C ALA A 8 14.52 -30.58 -17.81
N VAL A 9 13.23 -30.47 -18.13
CA VAL A 9 12.68 -29.34 -18.90
C VAL A 9 12.06 -28.26 -17.99
N THR A 10 11.75 -28.58 -16.75
CA THR A 10 11.13 -27.66 -15.79
C THR A 10 12.05 -26.58 -15.17
N PRO A 11 13.38 -26.75 -14.99
CA PRO A 11 14.20 -25.68 -14.40
C PRO A 11 14.59 -24.57 -15.41
N LEU A 12 14.48 -24.83 -16.71
CA LEU A 12 14.91 -23.90 -17.76
C LEU A 12 13.89 -22.78 -18.03
N VAL A 13 12.60 -23.02 -17.77
CA VAL A 13 11.54 -22.01 -17.94
C VAL A 13 11.49 -21.02 -16.77
N TRP A 14 11.91 -21.43 -15.57
CA TRP A 14 11.94 -20.53 -14.41
C TRP A 14 13.09 -19.51 -14.48
N ALA A 15 14.22 -19.88 -15.08
CA ALA A 15 15.37 -19.00 -15.25
C ALA A 15 15.10 -17.80 -16.19
N ALA A 16 14.11 -17.91 -17.09
CA ALA A 16 13.76 -16.84 -18.03
C ALA A 16 12.90 -15.72 -17.42
N PHE A 17 12.34 -15.90 -16.23
CA PHE A 17 11.50 -14.90 -15.56
C PHE A 17 12.25 -13.99 -14.56
N CYS A 18 13.54 -14.25 -14.31
CA CYS A 18 14.37 -13.36 -13.51
C CYS A 18 14.88 -12.18 -14.37
N ASN A 19 13.98 -11.26 -14.72
CA ASN A 19 14.42 -9.91 -15.01
C ASN A 19 14.94 -9.32 -13.69
N LEU A 20 16.26 -9.27 -13.54
CA LEU A 20 16.92 -8.43 -12.55
C LEU A 20 16.57 -6.99 -12.91
N ALA A 21 15.45 -6.50 -12.36
CA ALA A 21 15.14 -5.08 -12.36
C ALA A 21 16.22 -4.39 -11.51
N LEU A 22 17.27 -3.88 -12.16
CA LEU A 22 18.12 -2.85 -11.59
C LEU A 22 17.26 -1.58 -11.43
N ALA A 23 16.41 -1.55 -10.41
CA ALA A 23 15.82 -0.31 -9.96
C ALA A 23 16.95 0.51 -9.32
N GLY A 24 17.20 1.70 -9.87
CA GLY A 24 18.27 2.60 -9.45
C GLY A 24 18.18 2.98 -7.98
N ASP A 25 19.31 3.37 -7.40
CA ASP A 25 19.41 3.82 -6.00
C ASP A 25 18.85 5.24 -5.84
N VAL A 26 17.55 5.41 -6.11
CA VAL A 26 16.85 6.68 -6.04
C VAL A 26 15.71 6.62 -5.03
N LEU A 27 15.68 7.56 -4.09
CA LEU A 27 14.54 7.80 -3.22
C LEU A 27 13.69 8.93 -3.79
N LYS A 28 12.37 8.81 -3.71
CA LYS A 28 11.41 9.80 -4.18
C LYS A 28 10.26 9.96 -3.18
N THR A 29 9.75 11.17 -3.06
CA THR A 29 8.49 11.46 -2.36
C THR A 29 7.30 10.98 -3.17
N ASN A 30 6.37 10.26 -2.54
CA ASN A 30 5.15 9.75 -3.14
C ASN A 30 3.94 10.45 -2.51
N GLY A 31 3.51 11.56 -3.12
CA GLY A 31 2.43 12.39 -2.61
C GLY A 31 2.81 13.17 -1.35
N PHE A 32 1.92 14.05 -0.92
CA PHE A 32 2.08 14.83 0.31
C PHE A 32 0.71 15.12 0.93
N LEU A 33 0.68 15.36 2.22
CA LEU A 33 -0.48 15.83 2.98
C LEU A 33 -0.10 17.08 3.76
N THR A 34 -1.03 18.02 3.86
CA THR A 34 -0.88 19.13 4.81
C THR A 34 -1.38 18.69 6.19
N CYS A 35 -0.53 18.78 7.21
CA CYS A 35 -0.86 18.39 8.59
C CYS A 35 -1.36 19.55 9.46
N LEU A 36 -1.60 20.72 8.84
CA LEU A 36 -2.04 21.95 9.52
C LEU A 36 -3.22 22.56 8.75
N ASP A 37 -4.38 22.67 9.42
CA ASP A 37 -5.64 23.14 8.80
C ASP A 37 -5.60 24.62 8.34
N ASP A 38 -4.93 25.48 9.10
CA ASP A 38 -4.81 26.93 8.84
C ASP A 38 -3.34 27.32 8.56
N ALA A 39 -2.74 26.71 7.53
CA ALA A 39 -1.37 27.02 7.14
C ALA A 39 -1.27 28.40 6.45
N ASP A 40 -0.36 29.25 6.94
CA ASP A 40 -0.02 30.56 6.34
C ASP A 40 0.71 30.38 4.99
N ILE A 41 1.31 29.21 4.77
CA ILE A 41 1.96 28.76 3.53
C ILE A 41 1.23 27.51 3.01
N LYS A 42 0.71 27.57 1.79
CA LYS A 42 0.06 26.44 1.12
C LYS A 42 1.02 25.81 0.11
N VAL A 43 1.12 24.49 0.12
CA VAL A 43 1.96 23.74 -0.83
C VAL A 43 1.06 23.10 -1.89
N GLU A 44 1.36 23.40 -3.14
CA GLU A 44 0.63 22.89 -4.31
C GLU A 44 1.39 21.76 -4.99
N ARG A 45 2.72 21.76 -4.90
CA ARG A 45 3.58 20.72 -5.45
C ARG A 45 4.79 20.47 -4.55
N LEU A 46 5.05 19.20 -4.27
CA LEU A 46 6.24 18.75 -3.57
C LEU A 46 6.73 17.46 -4.23
N ASP A 47 7.81 17.55 -4.99
CA ASP A 47 8.55 16.39 -5.50
C ASP A 47 10.02 16.54 -5.11
N ILE A 48 10.52 15.61 -4.29
CA ILE A 48 11.90 15.55 -3.86
C ILE A 48 12.43 14.16 -4.22
N SER A 49 13.54 14.14 -4.95
CA SER A 49 14.23 12.92 -5.34
C SER A 49 15.69 12.98 -4.92
N PHE A 50 16.17 11.94 -4.25
CA PHE A 50 17.57 11.76 -3.92
C PHE A 50 18.16 10.60 -4.72
N ASP A 51 19.18 10.89 -5.52
CA ASP A 51 19.95 9.89 -6.23
C ASP A 51 21.27 9.62 -5.51
N ARG A 52 21.43 8.39 -5.03
CA ARG A 52 22.64 7.96 -4.32
C ARG A 52 23.86 7.82 -5.22
N SER A 53 23.67 7.52 -6.50
CA SER A 53 24.79 7.33 -7.44
C SER A 53 25.51 8.65 -7.74
N THR A 54 24.77 9.75 -7.72
CA THR A 54 25.27 11.11 -7.98
C THR A 54 25.36 11.96 -6.72
N ASN A 55 24.81 11.50 -5.59
CA ASN A 55 24.65 12.26 -4.33
C ASN A 55 23.93 13.61 -4.53
N ARG A 56 22.95 13.63 -5.44
CA ARG A 56 22.17 14.83 -5.75
C ARG A 56 20.75 14.70 -5.22
N ILE A 57 20.30 15.74 -4.53
CA ILE A 57 18.89 15.97 -4.24
C ILE A 57 18.36 16.87 -5.35
N THR A 58 17.34 16.41 -6.07
CA THR A 58 16.54 17.23 -6.98
C THR A 58 15.23 17.55 -6.27
N PHE A 59 14.84 18.82 -6.25
CA PHE A 59 13.56 19.23 -5.69
C PHE A 59 12.79 20.08 -6.70
N ASP A 60 11.48 19.90 -6.71
CA ASP A 60 10.49 20.68 -7.46
C ASP A 60 9.35 21.01 -6.50
N VAL A 61 9.37 22.24 -6.00
CA VAL A 61 8.45 22.72 -4.96
C VAL A 61 7.69 23.90 -5.51
N ALA A 62 6.36 23.88 -5.36
CA ALA A 62 5.51 25.03 -5.66
C ALA A 62 4.48 25.23 -4.56
N GLY A 63 4.18 26.49 -4.26
CA GLY A 63 3.24 26.86 -3.24
C GLY A 63 2.90 28.34 -3.28
N SER A 64 2.11 28.78 -2.33
CA SER A 64 1.75 30.18 -2.14
C SER A 64 1.85 30.55 -0.67
N SER A 65 2.30 31.78 -0.41
CA SER A 65 2.31 32.36 0.93
C SER A 65 1.52 33.65 0.97
N SER A 66 0.86 33.89 2.10
CA SER A 66 0.07 35.10 2.35
C SER A 66 0.91 36.28 2.86
N LYS A 67 2.12 36.03 3.37
CA LYS A 67 2.98 37.05 4.00
C LYS A 67 4.45 36.78 3.69
N GLU A 68 5.24 37.85 3.66
CA GLU A 68 6.69 37.75 3.54
C GLU A 68 7.29 37.53 4.93
N GLN A 69 7.99 36.42 5.13
CA GLN A 69 8.54 36.04 6.43
C GLN A 69 9.73 35.09 6.31
N GLU A 70 10.63 35.19 7.29
CA GLU A 70 11.74 34.25 7.47
C GLU A 70 11.24 33.01 8.22
N VAL A 71 11.69 31.84 7.76
CA VAL A 71 11.21 30.55 8.26
C VAL A 71 12.37 29.67 8.69
N THR A 72 12.16 28.93 9.77
CA THR A 72 13.02 27.83 10.21
C THR A 72 12.35 26.52 9.83
N ALA A 73 13.11 25.59 9.23
CA ALA A 73 12.60 24.28 8.85
C ALA A 73 13.04 23.21 9.85
N SER A 74 12.10 22.37 10.29
CA SER A 74 12.35 21.16 11.05
C SER A 74 11.95 19.95 10.20
N LEU A 75 12.95 19.17 9.78
CA LEU A 75 12.75 17.93 9.06
C LEU A 75 12.75 16.77 10.04
N VAL A 76 11.59 16.12 10.16
CA VAL A 76 11.39 14.92 10.94
C VAL A 76 11.27 13.75 9.98
N VAL A 77 12.22 12.82 10.03
CA VAL A 77 12.16 11.57 9.25
C VAL A 77 11.81 10.42 10.19
N ASN A 78 10.67 9.80 9.98
CA ASN A 78 10.27 8.56 10.63
C ASN A 78 10.49 7.39 9.67
N ALA A 79 11.48 6.54 9.94
CA ALA A 79 11.78 5.37 9.12
C ALA A 79 11.84 4.11 10.00
N TYR A 80 11.03 3.11 9.68
CA TYR A 80 10.94 1.84 10.44
C TYR A 80 10.81 2.01 11.96
N GLY A 81 10.02 3.00 12.41
CA GLY A 81 9.78 3.27 13.83
C GLY A 81 10.92 4.02 14.55
N GLN A 82 11.94 4.48 13.81
CA GLN A 82 12.98 5.37 14.31
C GLN A 82 12.71 6.78 13.83
N ARG A 83 12.75 7.75 14.74
CA ARG A 83 12.52 9.16 14.46
C ARG A 83 13.83 9.94 14.49
N PHE A 84 14.15 10.61 13.39
CA PHE A 84 15.28 11.52 13.26
C PHE A 84 14.75 12.93 13.05
N THR A 85 15.21 13.87 13.86
CA THR A 85 14.85 15.29 13.70
C THR A 85 16.11 16.06 13.34
N GLN A 86 16.02 16.88 12.29
CA GLN A 86 17.04 17.81 11.89
C GLN A 86 16.42 19.17 11.64
N GLU A 87 16.93 20.18 12.35
CA GLU A 87 16.54 21.57 12.14
C GLU A 87 17.57 22.24 11.25
N PHE A 88 17.10 22.99 10.26
CA PHE A 88 17.93 23.79 9.37
C PHE A 88 17.22 25.06 8.96
N ASP A 89 17.99 26.09 8.65
CA ASP A 89 17.47 27.33 8.10
C ASP A 89 17.56 27.26 6.56
N PRO A 90 16.43 27.23 5.83
CA PRO A 90 16.43 27.17 4.38
C PRO A 90 17.01 28.44 3.72
N CYS A 91 17.21 29.52 4.48
CA CYS A 91 17.71 30.80 4.01
C CYS A 91 19.16 31.11 4.43
N ASP A 92 19.82 30.19 5.13
CA ASP A 92 21.24 30.28 5.47
C ASP A 92 22.13 30.07 4.23
N GLU A 93 23.32 30.68 4.18
CA GLU A 93 24.18 30.78 2.99
C GLU A 93 24.57 29.41 2.39
N LYS A 94 24.47 28.32 3.18
CA LYS A 94 24.82 26.95 2.77
C LYS A 94 23.66 26.16 2.15
N THR A 95 22.42 26.58 2.41
CA THR A 95 21.18 25.89 2.03
C THR A 95 20.23 26.81 1.26
N LYS A 96 20.65 28.06 1.03
CA LYS A 96 19.87 29.10 0.39
C LYS A 96 19.41 28.70 -1.00
N VAL A 97 18.11 28.76 -1.21
CA VAL A 97 17.51 28.81 -2.52
C VAL A 97 17.01 30.23 -2.73
N ASP A 98 17.70 31.00 -3.59
CA ASP A 98 17.45 32.44 -3.79
C ASP A 98 15.99 32.77 -4.17
N GLN A 99 15.26 31.79 -4.72
CA GLN A 99 13.87 31.93 -5.14
C GLN A 99 12.85 31.74 -4.00
N LEU A 100 13.29 31.23 -2.84
CA LEU A 100 12.45 30.89 -1.69
C LEU A 100 12.74 31.73 -0.45
N CYS A 101 13.80 32.55 -0.46
CA CYS A 101 14.32 33.22 0.73
C CYS A 101 14.54 34.73 0.53
N PRO A 102 13.80 35.59 1.26
CA PRO A 102 12.68 35.27 2.17
C PRO A 102 11.47 34.68 1.43
N VAL A 103 10.60 33.94 2.13
CA VAL A 103 9.41 33.34 1.50
C VAL A 103 8.51 34.49 1.05
N PRO A 104 8.27 34.66 -0.27
CA PRO A 104 7.59 35.86 -0.74
C PRO A 104 6.08 35.73 -0.56
N ALA A 105 5.38 36.84 -0.33
CA ALA A 105 3.91 36.91 -0.19
C ALA A 105 3.16 36.73 -1.54
N ARG A 106 3.54 35.72 -2.32
CA ARG A 106 2.97 35.40 -3.64
C ARG A 106 3.09 33.89 -3.89
N SER A 107 2.61 33.44 -5.05
CA SER A 107 2.94 32.12 -5.55
C SER A 107 4.43 32.03 -5.89
N PHE A 108 5.05 30.93 -5.47
CA PHE A 108 6.44 30.61 -5.70
C PHE A 108 6.55 29.19 -6.27
N ALA A 109 7.54 29.01 -7.14
CA ALA A 109 7.93 27.71 -7.65
C ALA A 109 9.45 27.71 -7.75
N ALA A 110 10.08 26.69 -7.20
CA ALA A 110 11.52 26.51 -7.21
C ALA A 110 11.83 25.10 -7.66
N LYS A 111 12.72 25.00 -8.65
CA LYS A 111 13.23 23.74 -9.14
C LYS A 111 14.74 23.84 -9.23
N ASP A 112 15.43 23.06 -8.40
CA ASP A 112 16.87 23.01 -8.42
C ASP A 112 17.38 21.63 -8.00
N SER A 113 18.69 21.45 -8.14
CA SER A 113 19.40 20.23 -7.79
C SER A 113 20.66 20.56 -7.00
N VAL A 114 20.64 20.21 -5.71
CA VAL A 114 21.75 20.47 -4.81
C VAL A 114 22.53 19.18 -4.60
N THR A 115 23.86 19.27 -4.67
CA THR A 115 24.74 18.13 -4.36
C THR A 115 25.02 18.14 -2.87
N ILE A 116 24.72 17.03 -2.18
CA ILE A 116 24.98 16.95 -0.74
C ILE A 116 26.49 16.73 -0.52
N PRO A 117 27.17 17.57 0.28
CA PRO A 117 28.54 17.29 0.70
C PRO A 117 28.60 15.95 1.46
N SER A 118 29.67 15.19 1.25
CA SER A 118 29.86 13.84 1.83
C SER A 118 29.81 13.78 3.37
N ASP A 119 29.83 14.92 4.05
CA ASP A 119 29.80 15.02 5.52
C ASP A 119 28.43 14.66 6.12
N PHE A 120 27.35 14.82 5.35
CA PHE A 120 26.00 14.40 5.75
C PHE A 120 25.66 12.96 5.35
N ILE A 121 26.41 12.39 4.41
CA ILE A 121 26.26 11.01 3.97
C ILE A 121 27.17 10.16 4.82
N VAL A 122 26.64 9.59 5.91
CA VAL A 122 27.44 8.68 6.74
C VAL A 122 27.92 7.51 5.87
N PRO A 123 29.24 7.37 5.62
CA PRO A 123 29.74 6.28 4.81
C PRO A 123 29.47 4.97 5.54
N ALA A 124 28.96 3.97 4.82
CA ALA A 124 28.60 2.64 5.33
C ALA A 124 29.75 1.86 6.03
N ARG A 125 30.98 2.42 6.07
CA ARG A 125 32.17 1.80 6.65
C ARG A 125 32.50 2.20 8.09
N SER A 126 31.87 3.22 8.69
CA SER A 126 32.26 3.63 10.06
C SER A 126 31.61 2.83 11.20
N PHE A 127 30.73 1.87 10.89
CA PHE A 127 30.12 0.95 11.86
C PHE A 127 30.77 -0.45 11.85
N ALA A 128 32.08 -0.53 11.59
CA ALA A 128 32.85 -1.73 11.89
C ALA A 128 32.83 -1.95 13.41
N ALA A 129 31.96 -2.88 13.83
CA ALA A 129 31.76 -3.31 15.20
C ALA A 129 33.08 -3.43 15.97
N LYS A 130 33.24 -2.60 17.01
CA LYS A 130 34.21 -2.84 18.06
C LYS A 130 33.42 -3.14 19.33
N ASP A 131 33.54 -4.40 19.73
CA ASP A 131 33.15 -5.01 21.00
C ASP A 131 31.69 -5.44 21.25
N SER A 132 31.61 -6.68 21.75
CA SER A 132 30.59 -7.25 22.65
C SER A 132 29.45 -8.09 22.03
N GLY A 133 29.79 -9.32 21.64
CA GLY A 133 29.41 -10.50 22.45
C GLY A 133 27.95 -10.84 22.76
N TYR A 134 26.93 -10.25 22.11
CA TYR A 134 25.54 -10.74 22.23
C TYR A 134 24.82 -10.77 20.87
N LYS A 135 24.34 -11.97 20.52
CA LYS A 135 23.71 -12.39 19.27
C LYS A 135 22.20 -12.07 19.25
N TYR A 136 21.87 -10.79 19.40
CA TYR A 136 20.55 -10.24 19.08
C TYR A 136 20.79 -8.86 18.46
N LEU A 137 20.42 -8.71 17.19
CA LEU A 137 20.65 -7.53 16.35
C LEU A 137 20.07 -6.27 17.03
N PRO A 138 20.89 -5.35 17.59
CA PRO A 138 20.34 -4.12 18.15
C PRO A 138 19.90 -3.21 17.00
N ILE A 139 18.68 -2.70 17.12
CA ILE A 139 17.97 -1.79 16.21
C ILE A 139 18.61 -0.38 16.29
N SER A 140 19.92 -0.31 16.06
CA SER A 140 20.69 0.93 15.93
C SER A 140 21.30 1.07 14.54
N LEU A 141 20.79 0.30 13.57
CA LEU A 141 21.24 0.24 12.18
C LEU A 141 20.74 1.41 11.31
N VAL A 142 19.94 2.33 11.85
CA VAL A 142 19.30 3.40 11.06
C VAL A 142 20.15 4.68 11.01
N LYS A 143 21.47 4.51 10.86
CA LYS A 143 22.36 5.56 10.30
C LYS A 143 22.99 5.10 8.98
N SER A 144 22.38 4.11 8.34
CA SER A 144 22.94 3.39 7.20
C SER A 144 22.08 3.64 5.94
N PRO A 145 22.54 4.52 5.02
CA PRO A 145 21.91 4.72 3.72
C PRO A 145 21.57 3.44 2.92
N PRO A 146 22.38 2.35 2.90
CA PRO A 146 22.16 1.21 2.01
C PRO A 146 20.83 0.47 2.17
N LEU A 147 20.23 0.47 3.37
CA LEU A 147 19.06 -0.36 3.64
C LEU A 147 17.77 0.25 3.04
N ALA A 148 17.68 1.59 3.00
CA ALA A 148 16.55 2.30 2.39
C ALA A 148 16.44 2.05 0.87
N PHE A 149 17.55 1.77 0.20
CA PHE A 149 17.57 1.45 -1.24
C PHE A 149 17.33 -0.04 -1.53
N ALA A 150 17.56 -0.92 -0.56
CA ALA A 150 17.45 -2.36 -0.76
C ALA A 150 16.06 -2.92 -0.45
N ILE A 151 15.37 -2.40 0.58
CA ILE A 151 14.08 -2.94 1.01
C ILE A 151 12.95 -2.41 0.11
N PRO A 152 12.18 -3.27 -0.60
CA PRO A 152 11.01 -2.85 -1.36
C PRO A 152 9.91 -2.28 -0.46
N ASP A 153 9.08 -1.38 -0.97
CA ASP A 153 8.01 -0.68 -0.24
C ASP A 153 8.51 -0.09 1.09
N LEU A 154 9.53 0.76 1.00
CA LEU A 154 10.16 1.41 2.15
C LEU A 154 9.11 2.08 3.07
N GLN A 155 9.16 1.78 4.37
CA GLN A 155 8.37 2.50 5.37
C GLN A 155 9.17 3.70 5.88
N ALA A 156 9.15 4.78 5.11
CA ALA A 156 9.75 6.04 5.49
C ALA A 156 8.78 7.18 5.24
N GLU A 157 8.66 8.05 6.22
CA GLU A 157 7.82 9.23 6.20
C GLU A 157 8.67 10.43 6.60
N ALA A 158 8.61 11.49 5.81
CA ALA A 158 9.27 12.75 6.08
C ALA A 158 8.21 13.81 6.35
N THR A 159 8.23 14.36 7.57
CA THR A 159 7.43 15.52 7.97
C THR A 159 8.34 16.75 7.96
N LEU A 160 7.99 17.74 7.15
CA LEU A 160 8.63 19.05 7.12
C LEU A 160 7.73 20.06 7.84
N GLU A 161 8.19 20.55 8.98
CA GLU A 161 7.52 21.59 9.75
C GLU A 161 8.24 22.93 9.48
N LEU A 162 7.50 23.93 9.02
CA LEU A 162 8.00 25.29 8.83
C LEU A 162 7.48 26.16 9.97
N LYS A 163 8.39 26.84 10.65
CA LYS A 163 8.08 27.75 11.76
C LYS A 163 8.58 29.15 11.48
N ALA A 164 7.89 30.16 11.99
CA ALA A 164 8.32 31.55 11.89
C ALA A 164 9.58 31.77 12.74
N ARG A 165 10.61 32.42 12.20
CA ARG A 165 11.85 32.69 12.92
C ARG A 165 11.63 33.54 14.18
N ASP A 166 10.71 34.50 14.12
CA ASP A 166 10.52 35.49 15.18
C ASP A 166 9.80 34.94 16.42
N ASN A 167 8.79 34.07 16.23
CA ASN A 167 7.85 33.67 17.28
C ASN A 167 7.66 32.15 17.40
N ASP A 168 8.42 31.33 16.64
CA ASP A 168 8.29 29.87 16.55
C ASP A 168 6.86 29.36 16.20
N LYS A 169 6.01 30.24 15.64
CA LYS A 169 4.64 29.88 15.25
C LYS A 169 4.72 28.89 14.07
N PRO A 170 3.98 27.76 14.10
CA PRO A 170 3.90 26.86 12.96
C PRO A 170 3.20 27.57 11.78
N LEU A 171 3.87 27.60 10.63
CA LEU A 171 3.42 28.26 9.41
C LEU A 171 2.91 27.27 8.37
N ALA A 172 3.55 26.10 8.30
CA ALA A 172 3.12 24.97 7.48
C ALA A 172 3.65 23.66 8.05
N CYS A 173 2.92 22.59 7.77
CA CYS A 173 3.28 21.23 8.12
C CYS A 173 2.98 20.36 6.91
N ILE A 174 4.01 19.70 6.37
CA ILE A 174 3.88 18.88 5.17
C ILE A 174 4.42 17.49 5.47
N GLN A 175 3.63 16.47 5.24
CA GLN A 175 3.98 15.08 5.48
C GLN A 175 4.03 14.35 4.15
N SER A 176 5.12 13.64 3.87
CA SER A 176 5.29 12.89 2.62
C SER A 176 5.88 11.51 2.88
N VAL A 177 5.40 10.51 2.14
CA VAL A 177 5.96 9.15 2.18
C VAL A 177 7.12 9.06 1.20
N VAL A 178 8.24 8.49 1.63
CA VAL A 178 9.45 8.33 0.81
C VAL A 178 9.56 6.87 0.34
N GLY A 179 9.64 6.67 -0.97
CA GLY A 179 9.78 5.36 -1.61
C GLY A 179 11.06 5.25 -2.44
N ASN A 180 11.49 4.02 -2.73
CA ASN A 180 12.65 3.72 -3.58
C ASN A 180 12.25 3.12 -4.95
N GLY A 181 10.96 3.20 -5.31
CA GLY A 181 10.42 2.64 -6.55
C GLY A 181 10.39 1.11 -6.62
N LYS A 182 10.82 0.40 -5.58
CA LYS A 182 10.73 -1.07 -5.48
C LYS A 182 9.46 -1.45 -4.74
N THR A 183 8.80 -2.52 -5.18
CA THR A 183 7.59 -3.06 -4.55
C THR A 183 7.61 -4.59 -4.50
N LEU A 184 6.99 -5.17 -3.48
CA LEU A 184 6.68 -6.59 -3.37
C LEU A 184 5.38 -6.98 -4.08
N GLU A 185 4.60 -6.00 -4.53
CA GLU A 185 3.44 -6.25 -5.38
C GLU A 185 3.93 -6.57 -6.80
N SER A 186 3.59 -7.75 -7.31
CA SER A 186 3.98 -8.14 -8.67
C SER A 186 2.89 -9.00 -9.32
N PRO A 187 2.37 -8.59 -10.49
CA PRO A 187 1.41 -9.40 -11.23
C PRO A 187 1.91 -10.82 -11.51
N ALA A 188 3.22 -10.99 -11.73
CA ALA A 188 3.83 -12.29 -11.97
C ALA A 188 3.65 -13.26 -10.79
N VAL A 189 3.75 -12.76 -9.55
CA VAL A 189 3.54 -13.57 -8.34
C VAL A 189 2.07 -13.97 -8.23
N SER A 190 1.14 -13.05 -8.49
CA SER A 190 -0.30 -13.34 -8.50
C SER A 190 -0.66 -14.41 -9.54
N TYR A 191 -0.13 -14.33 -10.77
CA TYR A 191 -0.37 -15.33 -11.81
C TYR A 191 0.27 -16.69 -11.48
N ALA A 192 1.48 -16.70 -10.92
CA ALA A 192 2.11 -17.94 -10.47
C ALA A 192 1.31 -18.61 -9.36
N ALA A 193 0.85 -17.84 -8.36
CA ALA A 193 0.00 -18.33 -7.28
C ALA A 193 -1.35 -18.86 -7.81
N ALA A 194 -2.00 -18.13 -8.72
CA ALA A 194 -3.21 -18.57 -9.39
C ALA A 194 -2.99 -19.84 -10.23
N GLY A 195 -1.82 -19.98 -10.87
CA GLY A 195 -1.42 -21.19 -11.60
C GLY A 195 -1.23 -22.41 -10.69
N ILE A 196 -0.58 -22.23 -9.53
CA ILE A 196 -0.42 -23.29 -8.51
C ILE A 196 -1.79 -23.72 -7.97
N ALA A 197 -2.66 -22.75 -7.68
CA ALA A 197 -4.06 -22.97 -7.31
C ALA A 197 -4.82 -23.77 -8.38
N GLY A 198 -4.71 -23.40 -9.66
CA GLY A 198 -5.34 -24.10 -10.78
C GLY A 198 -4.82 -25.53 -10.98
N ALA A 199 -3.51 -25.74 -10.81
CA ALA A 199 -2.91 -27.07 -10.85
C ALA A 199 -3.41 -27.95 -9.70
N ALA A 200 -3.49 -27.41 -8.48
CA ALA A 200 -4.05 -28.10 -7.33
C ALA A 200 -5.53 -28.43 -7.53
N LEU A 201 -6.31 -27.54 -8.17
CA LEU A 201 -7.70 -27.80 -8.55
C LEU A 201 -7.82 -29.00 -9.50
N ALA A 202 -7.02 -29.01 -10.56
CA ALA A 202 -7.02 -30.10 -11.53
C ALA A 202 -6.64 -31.45 -10.90
N LEU A 203 -5.58 -31.47 -10.07
CA LEU A 203 -5.15 -32.68 -9.36
C LEU A 203 -6.18 -33.17 -8.34
N THR A 204 -6.81 -32.25 -7.60
CA THR A 204 -7.89 -32.57 -6.66
C THR A 204 -9.11 -33.10 -7.41
N GLY A 205 -9.47 -32.49 -8.54
CA GLY A 205 -10.59 -32.92 -9.38
C GLY A 205 -10.39 -34.32 -9.98
N VAL A 206 -9.20 -34.61 -10.51
CA VAL A 206 -8.86 -35.96 -11.01
C VAL A 206 -8.93 -36.98 -9.89
N SER A 207 -8.37 -36.67 -8.71
CA SER A 207 -8.40 -37.58 -7.56
C SER A 207 -9.83 -37.85 -7.09
N ALA A 208 -10.69 -36.82 -7.05
CA ALA A 208 -12.10 -36.95 -6.68
C ALA A 208 -12.90 -37.79 -7.70
N ALA A 209 -12.63 -37.61 -9.00
CA ALA A 209 -13.24 -38.39 -10.06
C ALA A 209 -12.83 -39.88 -10.00
N MET A 210 -11.55 -40.16 -9.72
CA MET A 210 -11.04 -41.53 -9.59
C MET A 210 -11.53 -42.23 -8.31
N ALA A 211 -11.76 -41.47 -7.22
CA ALA A 211 -12.26 -42.00 -5.96
C ALA A 211 -13.80 -42.12 -5.89
N GLY A 212 -14.51 -41.86 -7.00
CA GLY A 212 -15.97 -41.96 -7.06
C GLY A 212 -16.71 -40.95 -6.16
N GLY A 213 -16.09 -39.81 -5.85
CA GLY A 213 -16.71 -38.77 -5.02
C GLY A 213 -16.74 -39.07 -3.51
N ALA A 214 -15.99 -40.07 -3.03
CA ALA A 214 -15.88 -40.33 -1.59
C ALA A 214 -15.20 -39.14 -0.86
N PRO A 215 -15.87 -38.48 0.10
CA PRO A 215 -15.25 -37.42 0.88
C PRO A 215 -14.05 -37.97 1.66
N GLY A 216 -12.90 -37.30 1.58
CA GLY A 216 -11.69 -37.67 2.32
C GLY A 216 -10.77 -38.69 1.62
N ALA A 217 -10.95 -38.95 0.32
CA ALA A 217 -9.98 -39.72 -0.46
C ALA A 217 -8.59 -39.07 -0.39
N ALA A 218 -7.59 -39.85 0.02
CA ALA A 218 -6.24 -39.35 0.26
C ALA A 218 -5.61 -38.81 -1.02
N SER A 219 -5.37 -37.50 -1.10
CA SER A 219 -4.56 -36.89 -2.15
C SER A 219 -3.09 -36.88 -1.76
N THR A 220 -2.21 -37.29 -2.67
CA THR A 220 -0.76 -37.16 -2.53
C THR A 220 -0.33 -35.72 -2.80
N GLY A 221 -0.53 -34.83 -1.83
CA GLY A 221 -0.15 -33.41 -1.91
C GLY A 221 -1.19 -32.49 -1.27
N PRO A 222 -0.88 -31.18 -1.16
CA PRO A 222 -1.85 -30.20 -0.67
C PRO A 222 -3.04 -30.17 -1.63
N SER A 223 -4.24 -30.27 -1.07
CA SER A 223 -5.47 -30.15 -1.85
C SER A 223 -5.66 -28.73 -2.37
N PHE A 224 -6.56 -28.55 -3.33
CA PHE A 224 -6.98 -27.22 -3.76
C PHE A 224 -7.41 -26.34 -2.59
N GLY A 225 -8.15 -26.92 -1.64
CA GLY A 225 -8.61 -26.22 -0.43
C GLY A 225 -7.45 -25.76 0.44
N ASP A 226 -6.40 -26.56 0.58
CA ASP A 226 -5.21 -26.19 1.37
C ASP A 226 -4.44 -25.04 0.73
N VAL A 227 -4.23 -25.11 -0.59
CA VAL A 227 -3.52 -24.07 -1.36
C VAL A 227 -4.31 -22.76 -1.36
N LEU A 228 -5.61 -22.81 -1.68
CA LEU A 228 -6.46 -21.63 -1.68
C LEU A 228 -6.65 -21.07 -0.28
N GLY A 229 -6.86 -21.93 0.72
CA GLY A 229 -6.99 -21.51 2.11
C GLY A 229 -5.74 -20.79 2.62
N TRP A 230 -4.55 -21.25 2.23
CA TRP A 230 -3.28 -20.58 2.55
C TRP A 230 -3.21 -19.19 1.92
N PHE A 231 -3.48 -19.06 0.61
CA PHE A 231 -3.49 -17.76 -0.06
C PHE A 231 -4.56 -16.83 0.50
N HIS A 232 -5.74 -17.36 0.80
CA HIS A 232 -6.86 -16.64 1.40
C HIS A 232 -6.49 -16.12 2.78
N THR A 233 -5.79 -16.92 3.60
CA THR A 233 -5.29 -16.51 4.91
C THR A 233 -4.30 -15.35 4.77
N MET A 234 -3.38 -15.41 3.80
CA MET A 234 -2.43 -14.31 3.57
C MET A 234 -3.14 -13.01 3.18
N ALA A 235 -4.12 -13.09 2.28
CA ALA A 235 -4.91 -11.93 1.89
C ALA A 235 -5.76 -11.38 3.05
N MET A 236 -6.42 -12.25 3.82
CA MET A 236 -7.22 -11.85 4.98
C MET A 236 -6.40 -11.20 6.09
N ASN A 237 -5.17 -11.66 6.34
CA ASN A 237 -4.29 -10.99 7.29
C ASN A 237 -3.95 -9.56 6.84
N GLY A 238 -3.75 -9.33 5.53
CA GLY A 238 -3.56 -8.00 4.97
C GLY A 238 -4.78 -7.07 5.06
N MET A 239 -5.99 -7.64 5.17
CA MET A 239 -7.26 -6.91 5.29
C MET A 239 -7.63 -6.51 6.72
N LEU A 240 -6.85 -6.94 7.73
CA LEU A 240 -7.08 -6.53 9.11
C LEU A 240 -6.81 -5.03 9.28
N SER A 241 -7.57 -4.37 10.16
CA SER A 241 -7.47 -2.92 10.42
C SER A 241 -6.20 -2.51 11.20
N VAL A 242 -5.13 -3.29 11.11
CA VAL A 242 -3.84 -3.01 11.76
C VAL A 242 -3.01 -2.11 10.86
N ASN A 243 -2.20 -1.23 11.47
CA ASN A 243 -1.25 -0.44 10.73
C ASN A 243 -0.04 -1.28 10.29
N TYR A 244 -0.24 -2.13 9.27
CA TYR A 244 0.83 -2.93 8.69
C TYR A 244 1.87 -2.06 7.99
N PRO A 245 3.15 -2.45 8.05
CA PRO A 245 4.17 -1.83 7.23
C PRO A 245 3.81 -1.99 5.73
N PRO A 246 4.12 -0.99 4.88
CA PRO A 246 3.82 -1.01 3.44
C PRO A 246 4.35 -2.27 2.73
N VAL A 247 5.53 -2.76 3.10
CA VAL A 247 6.10 -4.06 2.67
C VAL A 247 5.09 -5.21 2.78
N TYR A 248 4.45 -5.35 3.94
CA TYR A 248 3.51 -6.44 4.17
C TYR A 248 2.20 -6.23 3.40
N ARG A 249 1.74 -4.98 3.30
CA ARG A 249 0.55 -4.64 2.50
C ARG A 249 0.76 -5.03 1.04
N SER A 250 1.83 -4.57 0.41
CA SER A 250 2.17 -4.90 -0.98
C SER A 250 2.37 -6.40 -1.21
N PHE A 251 2.96 -7.13 -0.25
CA PHE A 251 3.08 -8.58 -0.34
C PHE A 251 1.72 -9.29 -0.35
N THR A 252 0.83 -8.97 0.59
CA THR A 252 -0.48 -9.64 0.74
C THR A 252 -1.42 -9.39 -0.44
N LYS A 253 -1.28 -8.27 -1.17
CA LYS A 253 -2.04 -8.00 -2.40
C LYS A 253 -1.87 -9.07 -3.48
N ASN A 254 -0.70 -9.71 -3.56
CA ASN A 254 -0.45 -10.77 -4.55
C ASN A 254 -1.43 -11.95 -4.44
N PHE A 255 -2.04 -12.11 -3.26
CA PHE A 255 -2.98 -13.20 -2.97
C PHE A 255 -4.45 -12.73 -2.95
N GLY A 256 -4.74 -11.47 -3.27
CA GLY A 256 -6.10 -10.90 -3.24
C GLY A 256 -7.10 -11.66 -4.11
N PHE A 257 -6.66 -12.28 -5.20
CA PHE A 257 -7.52 -13.11 -6.06
C PHE A 257 -8.20 -14.25 -5.29
N SER A 258 -7.57 -14.78 -4.25
CA SER A 258 -8.08 -15.91 -3.46
C SER A 258 -9.29 -15.55 -2.59
N THR A 259 -9.54 -14.26 -2.36
CA THR A 259 -10.75 -13.77 -1.67
C THR A 259 -11.85 -13.35 -2.65
N GLY A 260 -11.64 -13.54 -3.95
CA GLY A 260 -12.53 -13.06 -5.02
C GLY A 260 -12.30 -11.61 -5.43
N LEU A 261 -11.30 -10.94 -4.84
CA LEU A 261 -10.92 -9.58 -5.20
C LEU A 261 -9.98 -9.59 -6.40
N ILE A 262 -10.56 -9.52 -7.60
CA ILE A 262 -9.81 -9.52 -8.86
C ILE A 262 -9.75 -8.09 -9.42
N PRO A 263 -8.54 -7.50 -9.59
CA PRO A 263 -8.36 -6.12 -10.03
C PRO A 263 -8.56 -5.93 -11.54
N TRP A 264 -9.69 -6.38 -12.07
CA TRP A 264 -9.99 -6.38 -13.50
C TRP A 264 -10.77 -5.13 -13.93
N PHE A 265 -10.14 -4.24 -14.68
CA PHE A 265 -10.72 -2.94 -15.05
C PHE A 265 -12.11 -3.02 -15.69
N GLN A 266 -12.30 -3.89 -16.68
CA GLN A 266 -13.57 -3.93 -17.42
C GLN A 266 -14.73 -4.40 -16.57
N MET A 267 -14.45 -5.26 -15.59
CA MET A 267 -15.42 -5.74 -14.62
C MET A 267 -15.77 -4.60 -13.67
N GLN A 268 -14.75 -3.91 -13.13
CA GLN A 268 -14.96 -2.76 -12.25
C GLN A 268 -15.71 -1.61 -12.94
N SER A 269 -15.38 -1.30 -14.20
CA SER A 269 -16.07 -0.28 -14.99
C SER A 269 -17.53 -0.65 -15.26
N THR A 270 -17.83 -1.93 -15.51
CA THR A 270 -19.22 -2.40 -15.68
C THR A 270 -20.01 -2.31 -14.37
N ILE A 271 -19.36 -2.59 -13.24
CA ILE A 271 -19.96 -2.42 -11.90
C ILE A 271 -20.20 -0.93 -11.62
N ASP A 272 -19.26 -0.05 -11.98
CA ASP A 272 -19.44 1.40 -11.86
C ASP A 272 -20.61 1.89 -12.72
N ASP A 273 -20.74 1.43 -13.97
CA ASP A 273 -21.87 1.74 -14.85
C ASP A 273 -23.20 1.24 -14.27
N PHE A 274 -23.22 0.04 -13.70
CA PHE A 274 -24.40 -0.49 -13.02
C PHE A 274 -24.79 0.38 -11.82
N ARG A 275 -23.81 0.74 -10.98
CA ARG A 275 -24.00 1.63 -9.82
C ARG A 275 -24.51 3.01 -10.24
N ASN A 276 -23.98 3.56 -11.34
CA ASN A 276 -24.45 4.83 -11.91
C ASN A 276 -25.93 4.76 -12.28
N ARG A 277 -26.35 3.69 -12.96
CA ARG A 277 -27.74 3.47 -13.36
C ARG A 277 -28.69 3.27 -12.18
N THR A 278 -28.20 2.74 -11.06
CA THR A 278 -28.96 2.60 -9.81
C THR A 278 -28.93 3.84 -8.92
N GLY A 279 -28.36 4.96 -9.39
CA GLY A 279 -28.30 6.22 -8.65
C GLY A 279 -27.15 6.34 -7.62
N GLY A 280 -26.13 5.50 -7.73
CA GLY A 280 -24.94 5.56 -6.88
C GLY A 280 -24.02 6.74 -7.22
N ASN A 281 -23.37 7.32 -6.21
CA ASN A 281 -22.40 8.40 -6.39
C ASN A 281 -21.04 7.85 -6.88
N LEU A 282 -20.52 8.39 -7.98
CA LEU A 282 -19.26 8.01 -8.61
C LEU A 282 -18.15 9.06 -8.50
N THR A 283 -18.37 10.21 -7.86
CA THR A 283 -17.42 11.34 -7.86
C THR A 283 -16.04 10.95 -7.32
N HIS A 284 -16.00 10.17 -6.24
CA HIS A 284 -14.75 9.68 -5.61
C HIS A 284 -14.73 8.16 -5.41
N SER A 285 -15.71 7.44 -5.98
CA SER A 285 -15.92 6.00 -5.76
C SER A 285 -16.05 5.26 -7.08
N ASN A 286 -15.10 5.49 -8.00
CA ASN A 286 -15.01 4.83 -9.30
C ASN A 286 -13.59 4.34 -9.59
N VAL A 287 -13.45 3.36 -10.48
CA VAL A 287 -12.15 2.73 -10.81
C VAL A 287 -11.19 3.66 -11.55
N ALA A 288 -11.70 4.61 -12.34
CA ALA A 288 -10.88 5.55 -13.10
C ALA A 288 -10.18 6.57 -12.19
N PHE A 289 -10.87 7.06 -11.16
CA PHE A 289 -10.35 7.93 -10.13
C PHE A 289 -9.26 7.22 -9.32
N LEU A 290 -9.53 6.01 -8.83
CA LEU A 290 -8.57 5.25 -8.00
C LEU A 290 -7.26 4.91 -8.72
N ARG A 291 -7.29 4.74 -10.04
CA ARG A 291 -6.06 4.51 -10.83
C ARG A 291 -5.19 5.76 -10.98
N ASN A 292 -5.77 6.94 -10.84
CA ASN A 292 -5.07 8.21 -10.91
C ASN A 292 -4.73 8.77 -9.53
N ALA A 293 -5.41 8.28 -8.47
CA ALA A 293 -5.21 8.75 -7.11
C ALA A 293 -3.98 8.09 -6.45
N THR A 294 -3.23 8.90 -5.71
CA THR A 294 -2.20 8.45 -4.76
C THR A 294 -2.88 8.12 -3.44
N LEU A 295 -2.88 6.82 -3.08
CA LEU A 295 -3.49 6.36 -1.84
C LEU A 295 -2.57 6.65 -0.66
N ILE A 296 -3.06 7.40 0.31
CA ILE A 296 -2.33 7.68 1.55
C ILE A 296 -3.04 6.98 2.70
N PHE A 297 -2.29 6.20 3.48
CA PHE A 297 -2.85 5.40 4.55
C PHE A 297 -2.92 6.22 5.83
N GLY A 298 -4.13 6.51 6.29
CA GLY A 298 -4.34 7.28 7.52
C GLY A 298 -3.80 6.54 8.75
N ASP A 299 -2.94 7.21 9.51
CA ASP A 299 -2.44 6.71 10.78
C ASP A 299 -3.51 6.89 11.87
N ASN A 300 -3.83 5.80 12.58
CA ASN A 300 -4.85 5.75 13.64
C ASN A 300 -4.48 6.55 14.91
N THR A 301 -3.53 7.49 14.85
CA THR A 301 -2.97 8.16 16.03
C THR A 301 -3.94 9.13 16.72
N ASN A 302 -5.06 9.50 16.07
CA ASN A 302 -6.07 10.39 16.67
C ASN A 302 -7.50 9.80 16.77
N SER A 303 -7.74 8.55 16.41
CA SER A 303 -9.06 7.93 16.53
C SER A 303 -9.16 7.09 17.80
N LYS A 304 -9.91 7.58 18.80
CA LYS A 304 -10.31 6.82 20.00
C LYS A 304 -10.85 5.45 19.59
N GLN A 305 -10.13 4.38 19.90
CA GLN A 305 -10.53 3.02 19.56
C GLN A 305 -11.82 2.60 20.31
N PRO A 306 -12.83 2.02 19.63
CA PRO A 306 -13.79 1.15 20.29
C PRO A 306 -13.38 -0.32 20.06
N ALA A 307 -12.26 -0.75 20.65
CA ALA A 307 -11.78 -2.14 20.58
C ALA A 307 -12.65 -3.15 21.36
N LYS A 308 -13.80 -2.73 21.91
CA LYS A 308 -14.67 -3.58 22.75
C LYS A 308 -15.84 -4.26 22.01
N ARG A 309 -16.06 -3.97 20.71
CA ARG A 309 -17.28 -4.44 20.03
C ARG A 309 -17.17 -5.80 19.32
N ALA A 310 -15.97 -6.32 19.07
CA ALA A 310 -15.81 -7.59 18.33
C ALA A 310 -16.03 -8.85 19.20
N LEU A 311 -15.67 -8.81 20.49
CA LEU A 311 -15.84 -9.96 21.38
C LEU A 311 -17.27 -10.12 21.94
N GLY A 312 -18.05 -9.02 22.02
CA GLY A 312 -19.43 -9.06 22.51
C GLY A 312 -20.42 -9.70 21.51
N SER A 313 -20.13 -9.64 20.21
CA SER A 313 -21.02 -10.16 19.16
C SER A 313 -20.89 -11.66 18.93
N ILE A 314 -19.77 -12.28 19.32
CA ILE A 314 -19.56 -13.73 19.17
C ILE A 314 -20.33 -14.52 20.25
N PHE A 315 -20.50 -13.96 21.45
CA PHE A 315 -21.17 -14.66 22.57
C PHE A 315 -22.71 -14.61 22.53
N ASN A 316 -23.32 -13.83 21.64
CA ASN A 316 -24.78 -13.74 21.50
C ASN A 316 -25.34 -14.53 20.28
N LEU A 317 -24.53 -15.36 19.63
CA LEU A 317 -24.90 -16.12 18.43
C LEU A 317 -25.47 -17.52 18.72
N LEU A 318 -26.49 -17.60 19.58
CA LEU A 318 -27.36 -18.77 19.79
C LEU A 318 -28.74 -18.23 20.22
N PRO A 319 -29.89 -18.53 19.56
CA PRO A 319 -30.17 -19.20 18.29
C PRO A 319 -31.03 -18.37 17.27
N LEU A 320 -31.01 -18.80 16.01
CA LEU A 320 -32.10 -18.78 15.01
C LEU A 320 -32.76 -17.46 14.50
N ALA A 321 -32.63 -17.30 13.17
CA ALA A 321 -33.69 -17.04 12.18
C ALA A 321 -34.32 -15.63 12.03
N VAL A 322 -34.09 -15.08 10.83
CA VAL A 322 -34.94 -14.19 10.04
C VAL A 322 -35.28 -12.83 10.66
N ARG A 323 -34.51 -11.78 10.28
CA ARG A 323 -35.01 -10.49 9.76
C ARG A 323 -33.86 -9.51 9.52
N ASP A 324 -34.11 -8.60 8.57
CA ASP A 324 -33.28 -7.47 8.16
C ASP A 324 -32.40 -6.91 9.28
N VAL A 325 -31.09 -6.93 9.05
CA VAL A 325 -30.21 -5.98 9.70
C VAL A 325 -30.08 -4.80 8.74
N GLU A 326 -31.03 -3.88 8.85
CA GLU A 326 -30.84 -2.51 8.41
C GLU A 326 -29.73 -1.93 9.31
N VAL A 327 -28.50 -1.94 8.80
CA VAL A 327 -27.39 -1.24 9.44
C VAL A 327 -27.64 0.25 9.21
N THR A 328 -28.44 0.86 10.09
CA THR A 328 -28.43 2.31 10.25
C THR A 328 -27.08 2.70 10.86
N GLU A 329 -26.09 2.88 9.99
CA GLU A 329 -24.89 3.63 10.34
C GLU A 329 -25.31 5.08 10.59
N ASN A 330 -25.56 5.42 11.85
CA ASN A 330 -25.45 6.80 12.33
C ASN A 330 -23.97 7.21 12.43
N THR A 331 -23.18 6.86 11.42
CA THR A 331 -21.90 7.50 11.17
C THR A 331 -22.28 8.81 10.50
N SER A 332 -22.24 9.91 11.25
CA SER A 332 -22.25 11.23 10.62
C SER A 332 -21.24 11.19 9.47
N PRO A 333 -21.60 11.64 8.25
CA PRO A 333 -20.66 11.72 7.16
C PRO A 333 -19.52 12.59 7.70
N SER A 334 -18.38 11.96 7.93
CA SER A 334 -17.16 12.72 8.09
C SER A 334 -16.94 13.24 6.68
N ASP A 335 -17.46 14.43 6.43
CA ASP A 335 -16.99 15.31 5.37
C ASP A 335 -15.49 15.46 5.62
N ASP A 336 -14.71 14.53 5.07
CA ASP A 336 -13.29 14.73 4.85
C ASP A 336 -13.22 15.91 3.89
N LYS A 337 -13.01 17.09 4.48
CA LYS A 337 -12.83 18.33 3.76
C LYS A 337 -11.66 18.17 2.80
N ASN A 338 -12.00 18.10 1.52
CA ASN A 338 -11.29 18.64 0.37
C ASN A 338 -9.77 18.82 0.52
N GLU A 339 -9.01 17.92 -0.10
CA GLU A 339 -7.85 18.34 -0.89
C GLU A 339 -8.17 18.05 -2.36
N ASP A 340 -8.40 19.13 -3.11
CA ASP A 340 -8.54 19.10 -4.56
C ASP A 340 -7.15 18.83 -5.15
N GLY A 341 -6.75 17.56 -5.20
CA GLY A 341 -5.48 17.16 -5.76
C GLY A 341 -5.03 15.78 -5.35
N ILE A 342 -5.24 14.80 -6.24
CA ILE A 342 -4.57 13.48 -6.43
C ILE A 342 -4.46 12.54 -5.21
N ASN A 343 -4.32 13.03 -3.98
CA ASN A 343 -4.12 12.28 -2.76
C ASN A 343 -5.47 11.86 -2.15
N HIS A 344 -5.66 10.57 -1.95
CA HIS A 344 -6.88 10.00 -1.37
C HIS A 344 -6.54 9.24 -0.10
N VAL A 345 -7.04 9.72 1.04
CA VAL A 345 -6.78 9.10 2.34
C VAL A 345 -7.68 7.90 2.54
N VAL A 346 -7.08 6.74 2.80
CA VAL A 346 -7.79 5.47 2.96
C VAL A 346 -7.45 4.82 4.29
N SER A 347 -8.45 4.21 4.91
CA SER A 347 -8.29 3.50 6.18
C SER A 347 -9.01 2.16 6.16
N ARG A 348 -8.57 1.22 7.02
CA ARG A 348 -9.23 -0.07 7.26
C ARG A 348 -9.36 -0.93 5.99
N PHE A 349 -10.45 -1.67 5.85
CA PHE A 349 -10.71 -2.56 4.71
C PHE A 349 -10.74 -1.81 3.37
N LYS A 350 -11.27 -0.58 3.33
CA LYS A 350 -11.25 0.32 2.16
C LYS A 350 -9.83 0.46 1.61
N ALA A 351 -8.86 0.63 2.49
CA ALA A 351 -7.46 0.75 2.09
C ALA A 351 -6.95 -0.48 1.31
N TYR A 352 -7.38 -1.69 1.67
CA TYR A 352 -6.96 -2.91 0.97
C TYR A 352 -7.68 -3.08 -0.38
N ALA A 353 -8.99 -2.83 -0.44
CA ALA A 353 -9.75 -2.93 -1.69
C ALA A 353 -9.26 -1.91 -2.72
N GLU A 354 -9.11 -0.64 -2.31
CA GLU A 354 -8.68 0.44 -3.20
C GLU A 354 -7.21 0.29 -3.61
N GLN A 355 -6.38 -0.31 -2.74
CA GLN A 355 -5.03 -0.76 -3.08
C GLN A 355 -4.97 -1.75 -4.24
N LEU A 356 -6.03 -2.54 -4.46
CA LEU A 356 -6.21 -3.45 -5.59
C LEU A 356 -6.92 -2.75 -6.77
N SER A 357 -7.05 -1.43 -6.78
CA SER A 357 -7.87 -0.69 -7.75
C SER A 357 -9.34 -1.12 -7.78
N ILE A 358 -9.88 -1.61 -6.65
CA ILE A 358 -11.30 -1.96 -6.52
C ILE A 358 -11.93 -0.90 -5.62
N PRO A 359 -12.87 -0.07 -6.12
CA PRO A 359 -13.62 0.85 -5.27
C PRO A 359 -14.30 0.10 -4.13
N GLU A 360 -14.28 0.67 -2.93
CA GLU A 360 -14.93 0.05 -1.75
C GLU A 360 -16.36 -0.37 -2.06
N ALA A 361 -17.12 0.52 -2.71
CA ALA A 361 -18.50 0.29 -3.11
C ALA A 361 -18.68 -0.79 -4.20
N ASN A 362 -17.62 -1.20 -4.90
CA ASN A 362 -17.64 -2.32 -5.85
C ASN A 362 -17.24 -3.65 -5.22
N THR A 363 -16.69 -3.63 -4.00
CA THR A 363 -16.09 -4.82 -3.40
C THR A 363 -17.10 -5.94 -3.22
N PHE A 364 -18.29 -5.63 -2.70
CA PHE A 364 -19.38 -6.59 -2.53
C PHE A 364 -19.84 -7.17 -3.87
N MET A 365 -20.10 -6.31 -4.86
CA MET A 365 -20.54 -6.73 -6.20
C MET A 365 -19.50 -7.60 -6.89
N THR A 366 -18.21 -7.31 -6.69
CA THR A 366 -17.10 -8.10 -7.23
C THR A 366 -17.08 -9.51 -6.65
N VAL A 367 -17.16 -9.63 -5.32
CA VAL A 367 -17.17 -10.94 -4.64
C VAL A 367 -18.43 -11.73 -4.99
N LEU A 368 -19.59 -11.08 -5.04
CA LEU A 368 -20.86 -11.71 -5.45
C LEU A 368 -20.76 -12.26 -6.87
N LEU A 369 -20.23 -11.47 -7.81
CA LEU A 369 -20.07 -11.89 -9.21
C LEU A 369 -19.17 -13.13 -9.30
N VAL A 370 -18.04 -13.15 -8.60
CA VAL A 370 -17.14 -14.31 -8.57
C VAL A 370 -17.83 -15.53 -7.96
N PHE A 371 -18.54 -15.35 -6.84
CA PHE A 371 -19.31 -16.42 -6.21
C PHE A 371 -20.39 -16.98 -7.15
N ALA A 372 -21.13 -16.12 -7.85
CA ALA A 372 -22.13 -16.53 -8.82
C ALA A 372 -21.54 -17.33 -9.99
N ILE A 373 -20.36 -16.93 -10.50
CA ILE A 373 -19.62 -17.68 -11.52
C ILE A 373 -19.25 -19.08 -11.02
N ILE A 374 -18.77 -19.20 -9.78
CA ILE A 374 -18.42 -20.50 -9.18
C ILE A 374 -19.66 -21.39 -9.06
N VAL A 375 -20.76 -20.86 -8.55
CA VAL A 375 -22.03 -21.61 -8.41
C VAL A 375 -22.56 -22.04 -9.78
N ALA A 376 -22.56 -21.15 -10.77
CA ALA A 376 -22.95 -21.47 -12.14
C ALA A 376 -22.05 -22.56 -12.74
N GLY A 377 -20.74 -22.49 -12.49
CA GLY A 377 -19.78 -23.51 -12.92
C GLY A 377 -20.07 -24.89 -12.32
N ILE A 378 -20.36 -24.95 -11.01
CA ILE A 378 -20.72 -26.20 -10.32
C ILE A 378 -22.06 -26.74 -10.87
N ALA A 379 -23.05 -25.87 -11.07
CA ALA A 379 -24.35 -26.27 -11.59
C ALA A 379 -24.26 -26.87 -13.00
N VAL A 380 -23.43 -26.31 -13.88
CA VAL A 380 -23.21 -26.85 -15.23
C VAL A 380 -22.38 -28.13 -15.21
N ALA A 381 -21.44 -28.26 -14.26
CA ALA A 381 -20.59 -29.45 -14.13
C ALA A 381 -21.34 -30.69 -13.62
N HIS A 382 -22.54 -30.55 -13.05
CA HIS A 382 -23.38 -31.65 -12.61
C HIS A 382 -24.68 -31.78 -13.45
N PRO A 383 -24.61 -32.23 -14.72
CA PRO A 383 -25.78 -32.36 -15.58
C PRO A 383 -26.68 -33.58 -15.26
N GLY A 384 -26.65 -34.13 -14.05
CA GLY A 384 -27.36 -35.39 -13.76
C GLY A 384 -27.78 -35.54 -12.32
N ASN A 385 -28.91 -34.93 -11.93
CA ASN A 385 -29.96 -35.60 -11.15
C ASN A 385 -31.28 -34.79 -11.08
N LEU A 386 -31.84 -34.38 -12.22
CA LEU A 386 -33.17 -33.75 -12.31
C LEU A 386 -34.16 -34.61 -13.13
N GLY A 387 -33.89 -35.91 -13.23
CA GLY A 387 -34.74 -36.85 -13.96
C GLY A 387 -34.62 -38.26 -13.42
N SER A 388 -35.21 -38.51 -12.25
CA SER A 388 -35.71 -39.82 -11.82
C SER A 388 -36.82 -39.62 -10.80
#